data_AF-J9CLX7-F1
#
_entry.id   AF-J9CLX7-F1
#
_cell.length_a   1.000
_cell.length_b   1.000
_cell.length_c   1.000
_cell.angle_alpha   90.00
_cell.angle_beta   90.00
_cell.angle_gamma   90.00
#
_symmetry.space_group_name_H-M   'P 1'
#
loop_
_entity.id
_entity.type
_entity.pdbx_description
1 polymer ?
#
loop_
_entity_poly.entity_id
_entity_poly.type
_entity_poly.pdbx_seq_one_letter_code
_entity_poly.pdbx_strand_id
1 'polypeptide(L)' 'MVVDFTHIKEAVMGRLDHQNLNEVLPFNPTAENIARWVCEQIPNCYQVEVRESEGNTVIYEKD' A
#
# COMPACT_ATOMS: atom_id res chain seq x y z
N MET A 1 1.63 12.42 17.60
CA MET A 1 1.80 11.56 16.40
C MET A 1 0.43 11.36 15.81
N VAL A 2 0.28 11.46 14.48
CA VAL A 2 -1.01 11.26 13.77
C VAL A 2 -1.37 9.78 13.72
N VAL A 3 -0.38 8.92 13.44
CA VAL A 3 -0.44 7.44 13.54
C VAL A 3 0.93 6.93 14.00
N ASP A 4 0.97 5.79 14.68
CA ASP A 4 2.20 5.09 15.06
C ASP A 4 2.84 4.39 13.84
N PHE A 5 4.14 4.59 13.61
CA PHE A 5 4.85 3.98 12.49
C PHE A 5 4.93 2.45 12.57
N THR A 6 4.87 1.88 13.76
CA THR A 6 4.83 0.42 13.98
C THR A 6 3.55 -0.16 13.39
N HIS A 7 2.40 0.46 13.65
CA HIS A 7 1.12 0.03 13.08
C HIS A 7 1.12 0.15 11.55
N ILE A 8 1.72 1.22 10.99
CA ILE A 8 1.86 1.36 9.53
C ILE A 8 2.68 0.20 8.95
N LYS A 9 3.81 -0.11 9.57
CA LYS A 9 4.69 -1.20 9.13
C LYS A 9 3.98 -2.55 9.17
N GLU A 10 3.27 -2.84 10.25
CA GLU A 10 2.53 -4.10 10.41
C GLU A 10 1.37 -4.23 9.41
N ALA A 11 0.60 -3.16 9.20
CA ALA A 11 -0.54 -3.16 8.28
C ALA A 11 -0.13 -3.41 6.81
N VAL A 12 1.04 -2.92 6.41
CA VAL A 12 1.54 -3.03 5.03
C VAL A 12 2.53 -4.18 4.87
N MET A 13 3.71 -4.10 5.52
CA MET A 13 4.77 -5.09 5.34
C MET A 13 4.38 -6.45 5.91
N GLY A 14 3.68 -6.49 7.05
CA GLY A 14 3.23 -7.75 7.66
C GLY A 14 2.28 -8.57 6.77
N ARG A 15 1.68 -7.94 5.75
CA ARG A 15 0.74 -8.58 4.81
C ARG A 15 1.31 -8.79 3.41
N LEU A 16 2.18 -7.90 2.93
CA LEU A 16 2.64 -7.90 1.54
C LEU A 16 4.06 -8.45 1.36
N ASP A 17 4.93 -8.28 2.36
CA ASP A 17 6.35 -8.64 2.22
C ASP A 17 6.53 -10.17 2.12
N HIS A 18 7.38 -10.63 1.21
CA HIS A 18 7.63 -12.05 0.94
C HIS A 18 6.36 -12.90 0.67
N GLN A 19 5.28 -12.29 0.17
CA GLN A 19 4.05 -13.01 -0.20
C GLN A 19 3.84 -13.06 -1.72
N ASN A 20 3.05 -14.03 -2.17
CA ASN A 20 2.43 -13.96 -3.49
C ASN A 20 1.22 -13.03 -3.41
N LEU A 21 1.31 -11.84 -4.02
CA LEU A 21 0.29 -10.80 -3.95
C LEU A 21 -1.09 -11.28 -4.43
N ASN A 22 -1.13 -12.18 -5.42
CA ASN A 22 -2.39 -12.72 -5.95
C ASN A 22 -3.14 -13.61 -4.95
N GLU A 23 -2.45 -14.20 -3.97
CA GLU A 23 -3.05 -15.05 -2.94
C GLU A 23 -3.52 -14.25 -1.72
N VAL A 24 -2.93 -13.06 -1.49
CA VAL A 24 -3.20 -12.24 -0.30
C VAL A 24 -4.10 -11.04 -0.56
N LEU A 25 -4.15 -10.53 -1.80
CA LEU A 25 -5.00 -9.41 -2.19
C LEU A 25 -6.22 -9.91 -2.98
N PRO A 26 -7.45 -9.47 -2.65
CA PRO A 26 -8.68 -9.93 -3.30
C PRO A 26 -8.95 -9.25 -4.66
N PHE A 27 -7.90 -8.75 -5.33
CA PHE A 27 -7.98 -7.99 -6.57
C PHE A 27 -6.72 -8.19 -7.41
N ASN A 28 -6.74 -7.71 -8.67
CA ASN A 28 -5.55 -7.75 -9.53
C ASN A 28 -4.46 -6.80 -8.98
N PRO A 29 -3.29 -7.30 -8.55
CA PRO A 29 -2.31 -6.53 -7.80
C PRO A 29 -1.44 -5.62 -8.68
N THR A 30 -2.08 -4.72 -9.42
CA THR A 30 -1.38 -3.63 -10.14
C THR A 30 -0.92 -2.56 -9.15
N ALA A 31 0.08 -1.74 -9.53
CA ALA A 31 0.61 -0.69 -8.66
C ALA A 31 -0.48 0.32 -8.21
N GLU A 32 -1.43 0.64 -9.10
CA GLU A 32 -2.60 1.49 -8.82
C GLU A 32 -3.52 0.89 -7.75
N ASN A 33 -3.86 -0.39 -7.88
CA ASN A 33 -4.75 -1.06 -6.94
C ASN A 33 -4.08 -1.25 -5.57
N ILE A 34 -2.78 -1.54 -5.57
CA ILE A 34 -1.98 -1.63 -4.33
C ILE A 34 -1.93 -0.26 -3.64
N ALA A 35 -1.65 0.83 -4.37
CA ALA A 35 -1.56 2.17 -3.81
C ALA A 35 -2.86 2.57 -3.10
N ARG A 36 -4.00 2.32 -3.76
CA ARG A 36 -5.33 2.54 -3.18
C ARG A 36 -5.54 1.69 -1.93
N TRP A 37 -5.27 0.39 -2.01
CA TRP A 37 -5.50 -0.53 -0.89
C TRP A 37 -4.66 -0.17 0.34
N VAL A 38 -3.38 0.19 0.15
CA VAL A 38 -2.48 0.63 1.23
C VAL A 38 -3.01 1.90 1.89
N CYS A 39 -3.53 2.85 1.10
CA CYS A 39 -4.11 4.09 1.63
C CYS A 39 -5.31 3.81 2.54
N GLU A 40 -6.12 2.81 2.18
CA GLU A 40 -7.28 2.37 2.97
C GLU A 40 -6.88 1.65 4.28
N GLN A 41 -5.66 1.13 4.42
CA GLN A 41 -5.22 0.43 5.65
C GLN A 41 -4.79 1.38 6.79
N ILE A 42 -4.42 2.63 6.46
CA ILE A 42 -3.78 3.55 7.40
C ILE A 42 -4.74 4.71 7.70
N PRO A 43 -5.13 4.93 8.97
CA PRO A 43 -5.95 6.08 9.35
C PRO A 43 -5.28 7.41 8.95
N ASN A 44 -6.03 8.35 8.40
CA ASN A 44 -5.54 9.67 7.97
C ASN A 44 -4.44 9.63 6.88
N CYS A 45 -4.26 8.50 6.19
CA CYS A 45 -3.40 8.46 5.01
C CYS A 45 -4.07 9.24 3.88
N TYR A 46 -3.35 10.23 3.34
CA TYR A 46 -3.84 11.08 2.25
C TYR A 46 -3.19 10.73 0.90
N GLN A 47 -2.00 10.12 0.92
CA GLN A 47 -1.25 9.78 -0.29
C GLN A 47 -0.44 8.50 -0.09
N VAL A 48 -0.39 7.66 -1.12
CA VAL A 48 0.50 6.51 -1.23
C VAL A 48 1.22 6.54 -2.57
N GLU A 49 2.52 6.26 -2.53
CA GLU A 49 3.36 6.08 -3.71
C GLU A 49 3.81 4.62 -3.78
N VAL A 50 3.52 3.95 -4.90
CA VAL A 50 3.98 2.58 -5.18
C VAL A 50 4.94 2.63 -6.36
N ARG A 51 6.16 2.17 -6.14
CA ARG A 51 7.19 2.06 -7.17
C ARG A 51 7.43 0.60 -7.49
N GLU A 52 6.93 0.15 -8.64
CA GLU A 52 7.12 -1.23 -9.10
C GLU A 52 8.54 -1.44 -9.65
N SER A 53 9.05 -0.45 -10.38
CA SER A 53 10.41 -0.46 -10.94
C SER A 53 10.96 0.96 -11.01
N GLU A 54 12.23 1.12 -11.39
CA GLU A 54 12.86 2.45 -11.34
C GLU A 54 12.15 3.52 -12.19
N GLY A 55 11.53 3.11 -13.31
CA GLY A 55 10.79 3.98 -14.22
C GLY A 55 9.27 3.82 -14.15
N ASN A 56 8.73 3.05 -13.20
CA ASN A 56 7.29 2.87 -13.01
C ASN A 56 6.89 3.19 -11.57
N THR A 57 6.27 4.36 -11.40
CA THR A 57 5.76 4.85 -10.13
C THR A 57 4.30 5.27 -10.30
N VAL A 58 3.47 4.85 -9.36
CA VAL A 58 2.07 5.26 -9.25
C VAL A 58 1.86 6.01 -7.95
N ILE A 59 1.10 7.09 -8.00
CA ILE A 59 0.66 7.86 -6.83
C ILE A 59 -0.86 7.77 -6.74
N TYR A 60 -1.36 7.43 -5.57
CA TYR A 60 -2.78 7.53 -5.21
C TYR A 60 -2.93 8.60 -4.13
N GLU A 61 -3.78 9.60 -4.38
CA GLU A 61 -4.17 10.62 -3.42
C GLU A 61 -5.66 10.45 -3.09
N LYS A 62 -5.99 10.56 -1.81
CA LYS A 62 -7.35 10.49 -1.28
C LYS A 62 -7.86 11.89 -1.01
N ASP A 63 -9.04 12.20 -1.55
CA ASP A 63 -9.74 13.48 -1.36
C ASP A 63 -10.00 13.82 0.12
#